data_AF-A0A7S2QMQ0-F1
#
_entry.id   AF-A0A7S2QMQ0-F1
#
_cell.length_a   1.000
_cell.length_b   1.000
_cell.length_c   1.000
_cell.angle_alpha   90.00
_cell.angle_beta   90.00
_cell.angle_gamma   90.00
#
_symmetry.space_group_name_H-M   'P 1'
#
loop_
_entity.id
_entity.type
_entity.pdbx_description
1 polymer ?
#
loop_
_entity_poly.entity_id
_entity_poly.type
_entity_poly.pdbx_seq_one_letter_code
_entity_poly.pdbx_strand_id
1 'polypeptide(L)'
;MYTKCLVDCNMPISIAPQELLYPAFHFVPNPDAIDYSRFPNCLMFQFGYTCSGLEGYVKRRNRCKAAHTCPFHAKKRPLDSIRRLAHISEQELCSTIPIALTYLETFAKSAPGEQCVLPLEDGVAVLVTDGDLAQYGRLRAELPGYADRLRGQSWDVLLFGLEWSTGSDEVVLFNVPPGGRPRNACVFGLAINVARARDQGLLRSALAACVTDKGLDPGPLFAAADRLSLWFAAEKLAGSIEAARIWRSMPVVHKVFSSLAQHTPPLHFDDHELHGNLAKGMVNGRLAFEMTVESNGGIQFRAWNDDNSPNCEMKTNGSKVEWMKVFYNHQVSFEAQGKEIPS
;
A
#
# COMPACT_ATOMS: atom_id res chain seq x y z
N MET A 1 34.66 44.33 11.47
CA MET A 1 35.27 44.61 10.16
C MET A 1 34.38 43.95 9.12
N TYR A 2 33.84 44.73 8.18
CA TYR A 2 32.76 44.36 7.28
C TYR A 2 33.26 43.63 6.02
N THR A 3 32.57 42.57 5.64
CA THR A 3 32.39 42.17 4.23
C THR A 3 31.00 41.53 4.12
N LYS A 4 29.94 42.35 4.05
CA LYS A 4 29.17 42.67 2.82
C LYS A 4 28.76 41.41 2.03
N CYS A 5 27.46 41.13 2.05
CA CYS A 5 26.77 40.32 1.04
C CYS A 5 27.24 40.70 -0.37
N LEU A 6 27.42 39.71 -1.24
CA LEU A 6 27.27 39.93 -2.67
C LEU A 6 25.78 40.19 -2.97
N VAL A 7 25.38 41.45 -2.85
CA VAL A 7 24.36 42.01 -3.75
C VAL A 7 25.14 42.87 -4.72
N ASP A 8 25.40 42.34 -5.91
CA ASP A 8 25.79 43.16 -7.04
C ASP A 8 24.50 43.61 -7.74
N CYS A 9 24.12 44.86 -7.53
CA CYS A 9 22.92 45.46 -8.07
C CYS A 9 23.03 45.86 -9.56
N ASN A 10 24.17 45.58 -10.22
CA ASN A 10 24.39 45.87 -11.63
C ASN A 10 24.92 44.66 -12.44
N MET A 11 24.79 43.42 -11.96
CA MET A 11 25.13 42.27 -12.81
C MET A 11 24.19 42.20 -14.02
N PRO A 12 24.69 42.37 -15.26
CA PRO A 12 23.84 42.41 -16.46
C PRO A 12 23.46 41.01 -16.99
N ILE A 13 23.76 39.94 -16.24
CA ILE A 13 23.70 38.57 -16.73
C ILE A 13 22.84 37.73 -15.78
N SER A 14 21.72 37.25 -16.30
CA SER A 14 20.91 36.20 -15.70
C SER A 14 21.76 34.95 -15.46
N ILE A 15 21.63 34.38 -14.25
CA ILE A 15 22.31 33.17 -13.79
C ILE A 15 22.26 32.11 -14.89
N ALA A 16 23.44 31.64 -15.31
CA ALA A 16 23.60 30.66 -16.39
C ALA A 16 22.88 29.32 -16.07
N PRO A 17 22.63 28.46 -17.08
CA PRO A 17 21.98 27.16 -16.89
C PRO A 17 22.63 26.35 -15.76
N GLN A 18 21.79 25.71 -14.94
CA GLN A 18 22.16 25.02 -13.68
C GLN A 18 23.24 23.93 -13.85
N GLU A 19 23.46 23.45 -15.07
CA GLU A 19 24.53 22.53 -15.46
C GLU A 19 25.95 23.08 -15.30
N LEU A 20 26.12 24.41 -15.21
CA LEU A 20 27.40 25.07 -14.87
C LEU A 20 27.57 25.34 -13.35
N LEU A 21 26.51 25.09 -12.57
CA LEU A 21 26.42 25.34 -11.13
C LEU A 21 26.13 24.01 -10.42
N TYR A 22 27.01 23.02 -10.59
CA TYR A 22 27.08 21.92 -9.64
C TYR A 22 28.07 22.31 -8.54
N PRO A 23 27.62 22.69 -7.33
CA PRO A 23 28.55 22.92 -6.23
C PRO A 23 29.14 21.56 -5.83
N ALA A 24 30.30 21.25 -6.39
CA ALA A 24 31.13 20.17 -5.91
C ALA A 24 31.74 20.63 -4.58
N PHE A 25 31.10 20.26 -3.47
CA PHE A 25 31.64 20.50 -2.14
C PHE A 25 32.81 19.55 -1.92
N HIS A 26 34.00 19.96 -2.31
CA HIS A 26 35.24 19.27 -1.95
C HIS A 26 35.78 19.87 -0.66
N PHE A 27 35.90 19.06 0.38
CA PHE A 27 36.73 19.41 1.53
C PHE A 27 38.18 19.34 1.07
N VAL A 28 38.80 20.50 0.86
CA VAL A 28 40.21 20.59 0.50
C VAL A 28 40.96 21.18 1.68
N PRO A 29 41.83 20.40 2.36
CA PRO A 29 42.57 20.86 3.53
C PRO A 29 43.59 21.96 3.20
N ASN A 30 44.12 21.95 1.97
CA ASN A 30 45.02 22.96 1.45
C ASN A 30 44.44 23.55 0.15
N PRO A 31 43.87 24.77 0.17
CA PRO A 31 43.22 25.37 -1.00
C PRO A 31 44.18 25.58 -2.19
N ASP A 32 45.49 25.68 -1.94
CA ASP A 32 46.50 25.82 -3.00
C ASP A 32 46.77 24.51 -3.74
N ALA A 33 46.27 23.37 -3.23
CA ALA A 33 46.42 22.06 -3.87
C ALA A 33 45.35 21.79 -4.95
N ILE A 34 44.43 22.72 -5.20
CA ILE A 34 43.40 22.57 -6.23
C ILE A 34 43.99 22.97 -7.58
N ASP A 35 44.06 22.01 -8.50
CA ASP A 35 44.37 22.29 -9.90
C ASP A 35 43.15 22.88 -10.61
N TYR A 36 43.10 24.21 -10.67
CA TYR A 36 42.02 24.98 -11.30
C TYR A 36 41.85 24.69 -12.79
N SER A 37 42.90 24.20 -13.47
CA SER A 37 42.82 23.90 -14.91
C SER A 37 41.86 22.76 -15.24
N ARG A 38 41.53 21.92 -14.26
CA ARG A 38 40.58 20.80 -14.40
C ARG A 38 39.12 21.23 -14.45
N PHE A 39 38.81 22.49 -14.15
CA PHE A 39 37.45 23.01 -14.04
C PHE A 39 37.28 24.34 -14.79
N PRO A 40 37.52 24.37 -16.11
CA PRO A 40 37.69 25.61 -16.88
C PRO A 40 36.43 26.48 -16.98
N ASN A 41 35.25 25.93 -16.71
CA ASN A 41 33.96 26.61 -16.87
C ASN A 41 33.14 26.70 -15.55
N CYS A 42 33.77 26.47 -14.40
CA CYS A 42 33.08 26.42 -13.11
C CYS A 42 33.17 27.76 -12.35
N LEU A 43 32.07 28.17 -11.73
CA LEU A 43 32.07 29.24 -10.72
C LEU A 43 32.50 28.64 -9.38
N MET A 44 33.61 29.13 -8.81
CA MET A 44 34.14 28.63 -7.54
C MET A 44 33.86 29.60 -6.40
N PHE A 45 33.36 29.06 -5.28
CA PHE A 45 33.15 29.81 -4.05
C PHE A 45 34.03 29.21 -2.94
N GLN A 46 35.06 29.94 -2.52
CA GLN A 46 35.88 29.54 -1.38
C GLN A 46 35.19 30.00 -0.10
N PHE A 47 34.77 29.05 0.72
CA PHE A 47 34.27 29.33 2.07
C PHE A 47 35.43 29.11 3.05
N GLY A 48 35.90 30.18 3.69
CA GLY A 48 36.85 30.05 4.80
C GLY A 48 36.15 29.33 5.97
N TYR A 49 36.73 28.22 6.44
CA TYR A 49 36.29 27.55 7.68
C TYR A 49 36.27 28.62 8.79
N THR A 50 35.19 28.85 9.54
CA THR A 50 34.49 27.89 10.40
C THR A 50 33.02 28.29 10.56
N CYS A 51 32.09 27.39 10.27
CA CYS A 51 30.78 27.45 10.92
C CYS A 51 30.27 26.03 11.13
N SER A 52 30.59 25.44 12.28
CA SER A 52 29.77 24.39 12.85
C SER A 52 28.32 24.91 12.87
N GLY A 53 27.47 24.29 12.05
CA GLY A 53 26.08 24.72 11.86
C GLY A 53 25.73 25.23 10.46
N LEU A 54 26.68 25.42 9.54
CA LEU A 54 26.35 25.72 8.13
C LEU A 54 25.62 24.53 7.48
N GLU A 55 26.06 23.30 7.75
CA GLU A 55 25.36 22.09 7.33
C GLU A 55 23.92 22.05 7.87
N GLY A 56 23.73 22.38 9.15
CA GLY A 56 22.40 22.50 9.76
C GLY A 56 21.57 23.65 9.20
N TYR A 57 22.19 24.78 8.86
CA TYR A 57 21.55 25.93 8.24
C TYR A 57 21.10 25.60 6.82
N VAL A 58 21.98 25.04 5.98
CA VAL A 58 21.68 24.58 4.62
C VAL A 58 20.59 23.51 4.67
N LYS A 59 20.68 22.50 5.54
CA LYS A 59 19.63 21.47 5.70
C LYS A 59 18.27 22.05 6.09
N ARG A 60 18.22 23.13 6.89
CA ARG A 60 16.97 23.79 7.32
C ARG A 60 16.42 24.80 6.31
N ARG A 61 17.29 25.49 5.57
CA ARG A 61 16.97 26.67 4.74
C ARG A 61 17.04 26.41 3.24
N ASN A 62 17.72 25.35 2.79
CA ASN A 62 17.76 24.94 1.40
C ASN A 62 16.44 24.22 1.03
N ARG A 63 15.34 24.97 1.06
CA ARG A 63 14.03 24.53 0.62
C ARG A 63 13.84 25.02 -0.81
N CYS A 64 13.55 24.10 -1.71
CA CYS A 64 13.23 24.45 -3.09
C CYS A 64 11.92 25.26 -3.10
N LYS A 65 11.97 26.56 -3.48
CA LYS A 65 10.79 27.45 -3.49
C LYS A 65 9.63 26.89 -4.31
N ALA A 66 9.91 26.10 -5.35
CA ALA A 66 8.93 25.41 -6.17
C ALA A 66 9.40 23.95 -6.42
N ALA A 67 9.37 23.11 -5.37
CA ALA A 67 9.81 21.72 -5.47
C ALA A 67 9.11 20.92 -6.59
N HIS A 68 7.85 21.25 -6.90
CA HIS A 68 7.06 20.61 -7.96
C HIS A 68 7.52 20.94 -9.39
N THR A 69 8.28 22.03 -9.60
CA THR A 69 8.85 22.39 -10.92
C THR A 69 10.36 22.16 -11.00
N CYS A 70 11.01 21.84 -9.88
CA CYS A 70 12.45 21.62 -9.83
C CYS A 70 12.78 20.25 -10.46
N PRO A 71 13.57 20.15 -11.55
CA PRO A 71 13.85 18.88 -12.24
C PRO A 71 14.57 17.80 -11.40
N PHE A 72 15.12 18.17 -10.24
CA PHE A 72 15.71 17.24 -9.27
C PHE A 72 14.69 16.72 -8.24
N HIS A 73 13.72 17.55 -7.82
CA HIS A 73 12.65 17.16 -6.89
C HIS A 73 11.41 16.61 -7.62
N ALA A 74 11.13 17.09 -8.83
CA ALA A 74 10.07 16.61 -9.72
C ALA A 74 10.27 15.13 -10.13
N LYS A 75 11.49 14.60 -9.97
CA LYS A 75 11.79 13.17 -10.17
C LYS A 75 11.37 12.28 -8.99
N LYS A 76 11.35 12.80 -7.75
CA LYS A 76 10.68 12.11 -6.64
C LYS A 76 9.21 12.45 -6.78
N ARG A 77 8.45 11.53 -7.37
CA ARG A 77 7.01 11.77 -7.48
C ARG A 77 6.44 11.66 -6.06
N PRO A 78 5.74 12.67 -5.54
CA PRO A 78 5.20 12.60 -4.18
C PRO A 78 4.38 11.32 -3.99
N LEU A 79 4.59 10.61 -2.88
CA LEU A 79 3.92 9.35 -2.54
C LEU A 79 4.35 8.15 -3.38
N ASP A 80 5.65 8.00 -3.62
CA ASP A 80 6.22 6.81 -4.26
C ASP A 80 5.84 5.54 -3.48
N SER A 81 5.73 5.60 -2.16
CA SER A 81 5.22 4.50 -1.33
C SER A 81 3.81 4.06 -1.72
N ILE A 82 2.87 4.97 -2.04
CA ILE A 82 1.54 4.59 -2.56
C ILE A 82 1.67 3.99 -3.96
N ARG A 83 2.54 4.53 -4.81
CA ARG A 83 2.79 3.98 -6.15
C ARG A 83 3.35 2.56 -6.10
N ARG A 84 4.22 2.28 -5.15
CA ARG A 84 4.79 0.94 -4.94
C ARG A 84 3.72 -0.07 -4.57
N LEU A 85 2.62 0.32 -3.91
CA LEU A 85 1.51 -0.59 -3.62
C LEU A 85 0.91 -1.22 -4.87
N ALA A 86 0.94 -0.55 -6.04
CA ALA A 86 0.45 -1.13 -7.30
C ALA A 86 1.28 -2.34 -7.79
N HIS A 87 2.55 -2.46 -7.36
CA HIS A 87 3.51 -3.42 -7.92
C HIS A 87 4.23 -4.29 -6.88
N ILE A 88 4.09 -3.99 -5.60
CA ILE A 88 4.71 -4.74 -4.50
C ILE A 88 4.24 -6.21 -4.50
N SER A 89 5.15 -7.14 -4.25
CA SER A 89 4.76 -8.56 -4.11
C SER A 89 3.98 -8.80 -2.82
N GLU A 90 3.19 -9.87 -2.75
CA GLU A 90 2.49 -10.25 -1.51
C GLU A 90 3.47 -10.49 -0.36
N GLN A 91 4.56 -11.21 -0.61
CA GLN A 91 5.60 -11.47 0.39
C GLN A 91 6.21 -10.17 0.92
N GLU A 92 6.55 -9.24 0.03
CA GLU A 92 7.10 -7.94 0.42
C GLU A 92 6.07 -7.14 1.21
N LEU A 93 4.80 -7.10 0.78
CA LEU A 93 3.72 -6.42 1.49
C LEU A 93 3.55 -6.95 2.92
N CYS A 94 3.42 -8.28 3.07
CA CYS A 94 3.26 -8.92 4.37
C CYS A 94 4.44 -8.67 5.31
N SER A 95 5.66 -8.58 4.77
CA SER A 95 6.85 -8.25 5.56
C SER A 95 6.81 -6.82 6.15
N THR A 96 6.05 -5.91 5.55
CA THR A 96 5.94 -4.52 6.04
C THR A 96 4.93 -4.33 7.16
N ILE A 97 4.00 -5.26 7.37
CA ILE A 97 2.88 -5.11 8.32
C ILE A 97 3.35 -4.93 9.77
N PRO A 98 4.24 -5.79 10.32
CA PRO A 98 4.70 -5.64 11.71
C PRO A 98 5.43 -4.30 11.92
N ILE A 99 6.17 -3.86 10.89
CA ILE A 99 6.90 -2.60 10.89
C ILE A 99 5.93 -1.42 10.89
N ALA A 100 4.89 -1.47 10.06
CA ALA A 100 3.86 -0.44 9.97
C ALA A 100 3.08 -0.27 11.28
N LEU A 101 2.71 -1.38 11.94
CA LEU A 101 2.06 -1.35 13.26
C LEU A 101 2.98 -0.74 14.32
N THR A 102 4.27 -1.09 14.32
CA THR A 102 5.27 -0.49 15.22
C THR A 102 5.39 1.03 15.02
N TYR A 103 5.37 1.48 13.76
CA TYR A 103 5.38 2.91 13.44
C TYR A 103 4.13 3.63 13.93
N LEU A 104 2.95 3.04 13.76
CA LEU A 104 1.69 3.57 14.29
C LEU A 104 1.72 3.70 15.80
N GLU A 105 2.16 2.65 16.51
CA GLU A 105 2.30 2.66 17.97
C GLU A 105 3.24 3.76 18.45
N THR A 106 4.40 3.88 17.79
CA THR A 106 5.40 4.88 18.17
C THR A 106 4.87 6.30 17.91
N PHE A 107 4.15 6.51 16.80
CA PHE A 107 3.51 7.79 16.50
C PHE A 107 2.38 8.14 17.48
N ALA A 108 1.57 7.15 17.84
CA ALA A 108 0.52 7.25 18.83
C ALA A 108 1.03 7.61 20.24
N LYS A 109 2.15 7.02 20.65
CA LYS A 109 2.73 7.17 22.00
C LYS A 109 3.64 8.39 22.14
N SER A 110 4.11 9.00 21.04
CA SER A 110 5.03 10.15 21.10
C SER A 110 4.33 11.46 21.44
N ALA A 111 4.98 12.28 22.28
CA ALA A 111 4.43 13.54 22.72
C ALA A 111 4.32 14.56 21.56
N PRO A 112 3.39 15.53 21.63
CA PRO A 112 3.32 16.61 20.65
C PRO A 112 4.66 17.37 20.59
N GLY A 113 5.31 17.37 19.42
CA GLY A 113 6.61 18.03 19.20
C GLY A 113 7.83 17.11 19.32
N GLU A 114 7.67 15.86 19.78
CA GLU A 114 8.73 14.86 19.66
C GLU A 114 8.94 14.45 18.20
N GLN A 115 10.20 14.21 17.85
CA GLN A 115 10.59 13.78 16.52
C GLN A 115 10.08 12.34 16.30
N CYS A 116 8.90 12.22 15.70
CA CYS A 116 8.35 10.92 15.39
C CYS A 116 9.01 10.34 14.14
N VAL A 117 9.42 9.08 14.23
CA VAL A 117 10.02 8.32 13.12
C VAL A 117 8.91 7.64 12.34
N LEU A 118 8.10 8.43 11.61
CA LEU A 118 7.30 7.87 10.53
C LEU A 118 8.11 7.88 9.23
N PRO A 119 7.95 6.88 8.35
CA PRO A 119 8.54 6.91 7.01
C PRO A 119 7.80 7.94 6.15
N LEU A 120 8.15 9.21 6.33
CA LEU A 120 7.47 10.32 5.67
C LEU A 120 8.01 10.53 4.25
N GLU A 121 7.10 10.56 3.29
CA GLU A 121 7.31 11.04 1.93
C GLU A 121 6.46 12.28 1.72
N ASP A 122 7.11 13.43 1.54
CA ASP A 122 6.43 14.73 1.40
C ASP A 122 5.42 15.03 2.53
N GLY A 123 5.76 14.59 3.75
CA GLY A 123 4.93 14.81 4.93
C GLY A 123 3.78 13.83 5.09
N VAL A 124 3.73 12.78 4.26
CA VAL A 124 2.76 11.70 4.33
C VAL A 124 3.44 10.39 4.69
N ALA A 125 2.88 9.65 5.66
CA ALA A 125 3.28 8.28 5.94
C ALA A 125 2.29 7.31 5.30
N VAL A 126 2.76 6.25 4.65
CA VAL A 126 1.91 5.19 4.06
C VAL A 126 2.17 3.91 4.83
N LEU A 127 1.11 3.32 5.39
CA LEU A 127 1.21 2.21 6.32
C LEU A 127 0.18 1.14 5.94
N VAL A 128 0.66 -0.05 5.59
CA VAL A 128 -0.19 -1.22 5.33
C VAL A 128 -0.24 -2.04 6.62
N THR A 129 -1.45 -2.28 7.10
CA THR A 129 -1.70 -2.95 8.40
C THR A 129 -2.30 -4.33 8.24
N ASP A 130 -2.70 -4.71 7.02
CA ASP A 130 -3.28 -6.00 6.70
C ASP A 130 -2.77 -6.51 5.34
N GLY A 131 -2.41 -7.79 5.29
CA GLY A 131 -1.87 -8.47 4.10
C GLY A 131 -2.94 -8.76 3.06
N ASP A 132 -4.21 -8.78 3.47
CA ASP A 132 -5.34 -8.99 2.58
C ASP A 132 -5.33 -7.99 1.41
N LEU A 133 -4.78 -6.78 1.59
CA LEU A 133 -4.59 -5.81 0.50
C LEU A 133 -3.94 -6.41 -0.75
N ALA A 134 -3.02 -7.37 -0.60
CA ALA A 134 -2.36 -8.04 -1.72
C ALA A 134 -3.34 -8.60 -2.75
N GLN A 135 -4.50 -9.08 -2.27
CA GLN A 135 -5.56 -9.70 -3.07
C GLN A 135 -6.45 -8.68 -3.82
N TYR A 136 -6.38 -7.39 -3.46
CA TYR A 136 -7.23 -6.33 -4.04
C TYR A 136 -6.47 -5.56 -5.13
N GLY A 137 -6.15 -6.26 -6.22
CA GLY A 137 -5.36 -5.72 -7.33
C GLY A 137 -5.98 -4.48 -7.98
N ARG A 138 -7.32 -4.42 -8.11
CA ARG A 138 -8.04 -3.25 -8.65
C ARG A 138 -7.85 -2.03 -7.75
N LEU A 139 -8.08 -2.18 -6.44
CA LEU A 139 -7.80 -1.12 -5.47
C LEU A 139 -6.35 -0.64 -5.59
N ARG A 140 -5.39 -1.56 -5.54
CA ARG A 140 -3.96 -1.24 -5.57
C ARG A 140 -3.53 -0.49 -6.84
N ALA A 141 -4.12 -0.82 -7.99
CA ALA A 141 -3.86 -0.13 -9.24
C ALA A 141 -4.39 1.32 -9.26
N GLU A 142 -5.49 1.58 -8.56
CA GLU A 142 -6.16 2.89 -8.50
C GLU A 142 -5.60 3.83 -7.42
N LEU A 143 -5.05 3.29 -6.33
CA LEU A 143 -4.49 4.09 -5.22
C LEU A 143 -3.54 5.22 -5.64
N PRO A 144 -2.63 5.04 -6.62
CA PRO A 144 -1.78 6.13 -7.12
C PRO A 144 -2.58 7.31 -7.67
N GLY A 145 -3.60 7.03 -8.49
CA GLY A 145 -4.48 8.06 -9.04
C GLY A 145 -5.27 8.77 -7.94
N TYR A 146 -5.64 8.04 -6.88
CA TYR A 146 -6.42 8.58 -5.77
C TYR A 146 -5.57 9.53 -4.92
N ALA A 147 -4.34 9.13 -4.63
CA ALA A 147 -3.35 9.98 -3.98
C ALA A 147 -3.10 11.27 -4.77
N ASP A 148 -3.01 11.18 -6.11
CA ASP A 148 -2.83 12.35 -6.97
C ASP A 148 -4.07 13.27 -6.94
N ARG A 149 -5.30 12.72 -6.94
CA ARG A 149 -6.55 13.49 -6.80
C ARG A 149 -6.64 14.25 -5.47
N LEU A 150 -6.10 13.69 -4.38
CA LEU A 150 -6.14 14.32 -3.06
C LEU A 150 -5.10 15.43 -2.88
N ARG A 151 -4.11 15.60 -3.77
CA ARG A 151 -3.08 16.64 -3.63
C ARG A 151 -3.64 18.07 -3.57
N GLY A 152 -4.75 18.31 -4.27
CA GLY A 152 -5.45 19.59 -4.29
C GLY A 152 -6.53 19.73 -3.23
N GLN A 153 -6.76 18.71 -2.41
CA GLN A 153 -7.82 18.68 -1.41
C GLN A 153 -7.26 18.78 0.00
N SER A 154 -8.10 19.20 0.93
CA SER A 154 -7.81 19.04 2.35
C SER A 154 -8.08 17.58 2.72
N TRP A 155 -7.10 16.92 3.31
CA TRP A 155 -7.24 15.56 3.85
C TRP A 155 -6.19 15.32 4.94
N ASP A 156 -6.61 14.63 6.00
CA ASP A 156 -5.76 14.27 7.13
C ASP A 156 -5.35 12.79 7.04
N VAL A 157 -6.29 11.92 6.65
CA VAL A 157 -6.05 10.48 6.48
C VAL A 157 -6.78 9.98 5.23
N LEU A 158 -6.08 9.16 4.43
CA LEU A 158 -6.65 8.33 3.38
C LEU A 158 -6.63 6.88 3.87
N LEU A 159 -7.80 6.32 4.12
CA LEU A 159 -7.98 4.89 4.38
C LEU A 159 -8.05 4.15 3.04
N PHE A 160 -7.55 2.93 2.99
CA PHE A 160 -7.78 2.03 1.85
C PHE A 160 -8.26 0.66 2.33
N GLY A 161 -9.26 0.12 1.65
CA GLY A 161 -10.02 -1.00 2.15
C GLY A 161 -11.10 -1.51 1.21
N LEU A 162 -12.03 -2.25 1.78
CA LEU A 162 -13.11 -2.91 1.08
C LEU A 162 -14.45 -2.49 1.68
N GLU A 163 -15.47 -2.35 0.84
CA GLU A 163 -16.87 -2.37 1.24
C GLU A 163 -17.59 -3.54 0.57
N TRP A 164 -18.50 -4.21 1.29
CA TRP A 164 -19.31 -5.31 0.73
C TRP A 164 -20.80 -5.11 0.96
N SER A 165 -21.61 -5.87 0.22
CA SER A 165 -23.06 -5.72 0.14
C SER A 165 -23.48 -4.32 -0.27
N THR A 166 -22.74 -3.70 -1.20
CA THR A 166 -22.99 -2.33 -1.64
C THR A 166 -23.97 -2.25 -2.82
N GLY A 167 -24.24 -3.37 -3.49
CA GLY A 167 -24.96 -3.41 -4.77
C GLY A 167 -24.15 -2.89 -5.97
N SER A 168 -22.87 -2.55 -5.78
CA SER A 168 -21.97 -2.04 -6.82
C SER A 168 -20.65 -2.81 -6.87
N ASP A 169 -20.04 -2.91 -8.05
CA ASP A 169 -18.73 -3.54 -8.26
C ASP A 169 -17.74 -2.54 -8.88
N GLU A 170 -17.18 -1.67 -8.04
CA GLU A 170 -16.36 -0.54 -8.46
C GLU A 170 -15.23 -0.27 -7.47
N VAL A 171 -14.19 0.44 -7.91
CA VAL A 171 -13.24 1.06 -6.98
C VAL A 171 -13.57 2.53 -6.94
N VAL A 172 -13.72 3.09 -5.74
CA VAL A 172 -14.10 4.50 -5.56
C VAL A 172 -13.26 5.18 -4.50
N LEU A 173 -13.22 6.51 -4.58
CA LEU A 173 -12.65 7.39 -3.57
C LEU A 173 -13.73 8.37 -3.14
N PHE A 174 -14.01 8.42 -1.85
CA PHE A 174 -14.98 9.37 -1.31
C PHE A 174 -14.53 9.94 0.04
N ASN A 175 -15.04 11.13 0.35
CA ASN A 175 -14.87 11.74 1.66
C ASN A 175 -15.83 11.07 2.65
N VAL A 176 -15.31 10.68 3.81
CA VAL A 176 -16.10 10.04 4.86
C VAL A 176 -16.88 11.13 5.59
N PRO A 177 -18.23 11.05 5.63
CA PRO A 177 -19.02 12.07 6.31
C PRO A 177 -18.86 11.98 7.84
N PRO A 178 -19.13 13.07 8.58
CA PRO A 178 -19.14 13.08 10.04
C PRO A 178 -20.00 11.94 10.63
N GLY A 179 -19.42 11.13 11.52
CA GLY A 179 -20.09 9.96 12.11
C GLY A 179 -20.34 8.80 11.14
N GLY A 180 -19.88 8.91 9.88
CA GLY A 180 -20.01 7.90 8.85
C GLY A 180 -18.99 6.80 9.02
N ARG A 181 -19.41 5.63 9.52
CA ARG A 181 -18.67 4.39 9.32
C ARG A 181 -19.40 3.55 8.26
N PRO A 182 -18.74 3.18 7.16
CA PRO A 182 -19.23 2.15 6.26
C PRO A 182 -19.64 0.89 7.05
N ARG A 183 -20.90 0.44 6.92
CA ARG A 183 -21.46 -0.64 7.75
C ARG A 183 -20.71 -1.96 7.56
N ASN A 184 -20.36 -2.25 6.33
CA ASN A 184 -19.76 -3.50 5.88
C ASN A 184 -18.42 -3.17 5.24
N ALA A 185 -17.42 -2.87 6.07
CA ALA A 185 -16.11 -2.50 5.60
C ALA A 185 -14.97 -3.01 6.46
N CYS A 186 -13.83 -3.21 5.81
CA CYS A 186 -12.54 -3.42 6.45
C CYS A 186 -11.50 -2.47 5.86
N VAL A 187 -10.49 -2.15 6.65
CA VAL A 187 -9.40 -1.24 6.28
C VAL A 187 -8.11 -2.04 6.31
N PHE A 188 -7.40 -2.05 5.19
CA PHE A 188 -6.13 -2.78 5.07
C PHE A 188 -4.91 -1.92 5.35
N GLY A 189 -5.10 -0.60 5.39
CA GLY A 189 -4.08 0.35 5.77
C GLY A 189 -4.52 1.77 5.50
N LEU A 190 -3.57 2.68 5.66
CA LEU A 190 -3.83 4.11 5.57
C LEU A 190 -2.61 4.92 5.15
N ALA A 191 -2.88 6.10 4.59
CA ALA A 191 -1.91 7.17 4.44
C ALA A 191 -2.25 8.32 5.40
N ILE A 192 -1.26 8.82 6.14
CA ILE A 192 -1.40 9.87 7.16
C ILE A 192 -0.72 11.13 6.67
N ASN A 193 -1.47 12.21 6.49
CA ASN A 193 -0.92 13.51 6.07
C ASN A 193 -0.46 14.35 7.27
N VAL A 194 0.67 13.98 7.85
CA VAL A 194 1.21 14.64 9.05
C VAL A 194 1.51 16.12 8.81
N ALA A 195 1.96 16.49 7.61
CA ALA A 195 2.33 17.87 7.29
C ALA A 195 1.14 18.83 7.14
N ARG A 196 -0.05 18.33 6.77
CA ARG A 196 -1.24 19.16 6.55
C ARG A 196 -2.41 18.82 7.45
N ALA A 197 -2.21 17.92 8.41
CA ALA A 197 -3.22 17.53 9.38
C ALA A 197 -3.78 18.77 10.09
N ARG A 198 -5.10 18.97 10.03
CA ARG A 198 -5.77 20.13 10.64
C ARG A 198 -5.61 20.19 12.15
N ASP A 199 -5.71 19.03 12.80
CA ASP A 199 -5.59 18.86 14.24
C ASP A 199 -4.67 17.66 14.52
N GLN A 200 -3.37 17.93 14.64
CA GLN A 200 -2.36 16.90 14.89
C GLN A 200 -2.57 16.21 16.25
N GLY A 201 -3.12 16.91 17.25
CA GLY A 201 -3.39 16.34 18.56
C GLY A 201 -4.50 15.30 18.48
N LEU A 202 -5.62 15.67 17.85
CA LEU A 202 -6.73 14.75 17.61
C LEU A 202 -6.31 13.56 16.74
N LEU A 203 -5.60 13.80 15.63
CA LEU A 203 -5.11 12.74 14.75
C LEU A 203 -4.27 11.71 15.50
N ARG A 204 -3.34 12.17 16.35
CA ARG A 204 -2.53 11.28 17.20
C ARG A 204 -3.39 10.48 18.17
N SER A 205 -4.32 11.13 18.87
CA SER A 205 -5.22 10.42 19.81
C SER A 205 -6.11 9.39 19.12
N ALA A 206 -6.61 9.69 17.93
CA ALA A 206 -7.45 8.77 17.16
C ALA A 206 -6.63 7.58 16.67
N LEU A 207 -5.44 7.81 16.12
CA LEU A 207 -4.53 6.73 15.70
C LEU A 207 -4.08 5.87 16.88
N ALA A 208 -3.83 6.46 18.05
CA ALA A 208 -3.50 5.73 19.26
C ALA A 208 -4.61 4.76 19.69
N ALA A 209 -5.86 5.19 19.60
CA ALA A 209 -7.01 4.34 19.89
C ALA A 209 -7.24 3.26 18.81
N CYS A 210 -6.70 3.43 17.60
CA CYS A 210 -6.86 2.44 16.52
C CYS A 210 -5.92 1.23 16.65
N VAL A 211 -4.82 1.35 17.39
CA VAL A 211 -3.90 0.21 17.56
C VAL A 211 -4.42 -0.71 18.66
N THR A 212 -4.62 -1.98 18.32
CA THR A 212 -5.05 -3.03 19.23
C THR A 212 -4.09 -4.22 19.18
N ASP A 213 -4.17 -5.12 20.15
CA ASP A 213 -3.41 -6.38 20.16
C ASP A 213 -3.71 -7.28 18.94
N LYS A 214 -4.83 -7.03 18.25
CA LYS A 214 -5.28 -7.78 17.06
C LYS A 214 -4.97 -7.06 15.74
N GLY A 215 -4.26 -5.93 15.76
CA GLY A 215 -3.97 -5.10 14.60
C GLY A 215 -4.70 -3.76 14.66
N LEU A 216 -5.12 -3.23 13.50
CA LEU A 216 -5.74 -1.92 13.37
C LEU A 216 -7.28 -2.00 13.45
N ASP A 217 -7.90 -1.37 14.45
CA ASP A 217 -9.32 -1.03 14.43
C ASP A 217 -9.51 0.41 13.95
N PRO A 218 -10.07 0.68 12.75
CA PRO A 218 -10.24 2.02 12.24
C PRO A 218 -11.42 2.79 12.91
N GLY A 219 -12.18 2.15 13.81
CA GLY A 219 -13.35 2.75 14.47
C GLY A 219 -13.10 4.15 15.05
N PRO A 220 -12.02 4.38 15.81
CA PRO A 220 -11.71 5.71 16.37
C PRO A 220 -11.43 6.79 15.32
N LEU A 221 -10.85 6.44 14.15
CA LEU A 221 -10.73 7.40 13.05
C LEU A 221 -12.11 7.77 12.53
N PHE A 222 -12.97 6.80 12.22
CA PHE A 222 -14.34 7.09 11.76
C PHE A 222 -15.15 7.93 12.77
N ALA A 223 -14.95 7.71 14.07
CA ALA A 223 -15.58 8.51 15.12
C ALA A 223 -15.11 9.98 15.12
N ALA A 224 -13.89 10.24 14.64
CA ALA A 224 -13.30 11.57 14.52
C ALA A 224 -13.52 12.24 13.14
N ALA A 225 -14.34 11.65 12.25
CA ALA A 225 -14.59 12.15 10.89
C ALA A 225 -15.28 13.52 10.84
N ASP A 226 -15.86 13.99 11.95
CA ASP A 226 -16.44 15.33 12.09
C ASP A 226 -15.38 16.43 12.21
N ARG A 227 -14.20 16.08 12.71
CA ARG A 227 -13.08 17.00 12.98
C ARG A 227 -11.85 16.71 12.12
N LEU A 228 -11.70 15.48 11.64
CA LEU A 228 -10.68 15.06 10.70
C LEU A 228 -11.26 14.94 9.30
N SER A 229 -10.49 15.37 8.30
CA SER A 229 -10.82 15.17 6.89
C SER A 229 -10.36 13.79 6.43
N LEU A 230 -11.28 12.83 6.56
CA LEU A 230 -11.02 11.44 6.20
C LEU A 230 -11.50 11.13 4.78
N TRP A 231 -10.69 10.38 4.06
CA TRP A 231 -11.02 9.85 2.75
C TRP A 231 -10.92 8.34 2.77
N PHE A 232 -11.79 7.67 2.02
CA PHE A 232 -11.76 6.22 1.90
C PHE A 232 -11.66 5.82 0.43
N ALA A 233 -10.58 5.14 0.10
CA ALA A 233 -10.40 4.39 -1.13
C ALA A 233 -10.94 2.99 -0.93
N ALA A 234 -12.15 2.73 -1.43
CA ALA A 234 -12.84 1.45 -1.25
C ALA A 234 -12.93 0.71 -2.58
N GLU A 235 -12.53 -0.55 -2.60
CA GLU A 235 -13.09 -1.50 -3.56
C GLU A 235 -14.45 -1.94 -3.03
N LYS A 236 -15.50 -1.76 -3.81
CA LYS A 236 -16.87 -2.12 -3.48
C LYS A 236 -17.23 -3.43 -4.12
N LEU A 237 -17.86 -4.30 -3.33
CA LEU A 237 -18.40 -5.56 -3.79
C LEU A 237 -19.92 -5.52 -3.71
N ALA A 238 -20.56 -6.05 -4.75
CA ALA A 238 -22.01 -6.15 -4.80
C ALA A 238 -22.55 -7.17 -3.78
N GLY A 239 -21.86 -8.31 -3.65
CA GLY A 239 -22.21 -9.41 -2.75
C GLY A 239 -21.56 -9.30 -1.36
N SER A 240 -21.73 -10.36 -0.55
CA SER A 240 -21.10 -10.44 0.78
C SER A 240 -19.58 -10.66 0.68
N ILE A 241 -18.88 -10.44 1.80
CA ILE A 241 -17.43 -10.70 1.88
C ILE A 241 -17.11 -12.19 1.67
N GLU A 242 -17.96 -13.08 2.15
CA GLU A 242 -17.81 -14.53 1.97
C GLU A 242 -17.94 -14.91 0.50
N ALA A 243 -18.94 -14.37 -0.20
CA ALA A 243 -19.10 -14.59 -1.63
C ALA A 243 -17.88 -14.11 -2.41
N ALA A 244 -17.38 -12.91 -2.11
CA ALA A 244 -16.19 -12.39 -2.79
C ALA A 244 -14.93 -13.23 -2.50
N ARG A 245 -14.76 -13.74 -1.28
CA ARG A 245 -13.67 -14.67 -0.93
C ARG A 245 -13.75 -15.95 -1.76
N ILE A 246 -14.93 -16.56 -1.86
CA ILE A 246 -15.15 -17.75 -2.70
C ILE A 246 -14.70 -17.50 -4.13
N TRP A 247 -15.23 -16.46 -4.79
CA TRP A 247 -14.97 -16.23 -6.20
C TRP A 247 -13.50 -15.90 -6.48
N ARG A 248 -12.82 -15.23 -5.55
CA ARG A 248 -11.37 -14.96 -5.64
C ARG A 248 -10.51 -16.18 -5.39
N SER A 249 -10.97 -17.12 -4.59
CA SER A 249 -10.27 -18.38 -4.33
C SER A 249 -10.40 -19.39 -5.47
N MET A 250 -11.40 -19.28 -6.36
CA MET A 250 -11.58 -20.21 -7.49
C MET A 250 -10.36 -20.27 -8.44
N PRO A 251 -9.76 -19.15 -8.88
CA PRO A 251 -8.50 -19.19 -9.65
C PRO A 251 -7.36 -19.90 -8.91
N VAL A 252 -7.30 -19.79 -7.58
CA VAL A 252 -6.29 -20.48 -6.76
C VAL A 252 -6.51 -21.99 -6.83
N VAL A 253 -7.76 -22.45 -6.75
CA VAL A 253 -8.10 -23.87 -6.93
C VAL A 253 -7.58 -24.38 -8.28
N HIS A 254 -7.93 -23.68 -9.37
CA HIS A 254 -7.48 -24.05 -10.71
C HIS A 254 -5.95 -24.13 -10.81
N LYS A 255 -5.26 -23.13 -10.27
CA LYS A 255 -3.80 -23.02 -10.28
C LYS A 255 -3.13 -24.14 -9.49
N VAL A 256 -3.64 -24.48 -8.30
CA VAL A 256 -3.12 -25.56 -7.46
C VAL A 256 -3.20 -26.90 -8.19
N PHE A 257 -4.38 -27.27 -8.70
CA PHE A 257 -4.56 -28.52 -9.44
C PHE A 257 -3.73 -28.58 -10.72
N SER A 258 -3.69 -27.49 -11.49
CA SER A 258 -2.91 -27.42 -12.73
C SER A 258 -1.42 -27.57 -12.47
N SER A 259 -0.90 -26.92 -11.42
CA SER A 259 0.55 -26.91 -11.14
C SER A 259 1.03 -28.20 -10.47
N LEU A 260 0.24 -28.76 -9.56
CA LEU A 260 0.67 -29.92 -8.76
C LEU A 260 0.29 -31.27 -9.39
N ALA A 261 -0.86 -31.35 -10.05
CA ALA A 261 -1.39 -32.61 -10.59
C ALA A 261 -1.56 -32.60 -12.12
N GLN A 262 -1.25 -31.49 -12.81
CA GLN A 262 -1.55 -31.31 -14.24
C GLN A 262 -3.03 -31.60 -14.56
N HIS A 263 -3.91 -31.24 -13.61
CA HIS A 263 -5.35 -31.51 -13.68
C HIS A 263 -6.14 -30.21 -13.79
N THR A 264 -7.21 -30.22 -14.58
CA THR A 264 -8.13 -29.09 -14.71
C THR A 264 -9.43 -29.40 -13.97
N PRO A 265 -9.67 -28.81 -12.79
CA PRO A 265 -10.90 -29.04 -12.03
C PRO A 265 -12.11 -28.45 -12.78
N PRO A 266 -13.27 -29.11 -12.76
CA PRO A 266 -14.49 -28.56 -13.36
C PRO A 266 -15.03 -27.44 -12.48
N LEU A 267 -14.67 -26.21 -12.84
CA LEU A 267 -15.08 -24.97 -12.17
C LEU A 267 -16.17 -24.21 -12.95
N HIS A 268 -16.62 -24.75 -14.08
CA HIS A 268 -17.71 -24.18 -14.86
C HIS A 268 -19.05 -24.49 -14.20
N PHE A 269 -19.98 -23.53 -14.25
CA PHE A 269 -21.33 -23.65 -13.72
C PHE A 269 -22.28 -22.72 -14.49
N ASP A 270 -23.53 -23.16 -14.64
CA ASP A 270 -24.63 -22.38 -15.22
C ASP A 270 -25.43 -21.65 -14.14
N ASP A 271 -25.46 -22.24 -12.94
CA ASP A 271 -26.16 -21.72 -11.76
C ASP A 271 -25.34 -21.98 -10.49
N HIS A 272 -25.61 -21.25 -9.41
CA HIS A 272 -24.89 -21.42 -8.15
C HIS A 272 -25.73 -21.10 -6.92
N GLU A 273 -25.45 -21.83 -5.83
CA GLU A 273 -26.02 -21.57 -4.51
C GLU A 273 -24.94 -21.03 -3.57
N LEU A 274 -25.27 -19.97 -2.80
CA LEU A 274 -24.39 -19.39 -1.79
C LEU A 274 -25.04 -19.51 -0.40
N HIS A 275 -24.31 -20.13 0.53
CA HIS A 275 -24.71 -20.28 1.92
C HIS A 275 -23.55 -19.87 2.84
N GLY A 276 -23.47 -18.57 3.15
CA GLY A 276 -22.36 -18.01 3.92
C GLY A 276 -21.06 -18.17 3.15
N ASN A 277 -20.15 -18.98 3.69
CA ASN A 277 -18.84 -19.26 3.08
C ASN A 277 -18.79 -20.52 2.21
N LEU A 278 -19.94 -21.17 1.99
CA LEU A 278 -20.10 -22.31 1.08
C LEU A 278 -20.69 -21.82 -0.25
N ALA A 279 -20.09 -22.25 -1.35
CA ALA A 279 -20.63 -22.15 -2.68
C ALA A 279 -20.80 -23.53 -3.31
N LYS A 280 -21.91 -23.67 -4.04
CA LYS A 280 -22.18 -24.84 -4.88
C LYS A 280 -22.35 -24.38 -6.31
N GLY A 281 -21.56 -24.94 -7.23
CA GLY A 281 -21.75 -24.71 -8.66
C GLY A 281 -22.55 -25.84 -9.28
N MET A 282 -23.52 -25.48 -10.12
CA MET A 282 -24.41 -26.41 -10.78
C MET A 282 -24.24 -26.34 -12.29
N VAL A 283 -24.25 -27.49 -12.98
CA VAL A 283 -24.26 -27.61 -14.44
C VAL A 283 -25.43 -28.49 -14.82
N ASN A 284 -26.33 -28.02 -15.70
CA ASN A 284 -27.54 -28.76 -16.09
C ASN A 284 -28.36 -29.30 -14.88
N GLY A 285 -28.46 -28.51 -13.81
CA GLY A 285 -29.17 -28.89 -12.58
C GLY A 285 -28.48 -29.95 -11.71
N ARG A 286 -27.23 -30.31 -12.01
CA ARG A 286 -26.41 -31.24 -11.22
C ARG A 286 -25.27 -30.51 -10.52
N LEU A 287 -24.85 -31.02 -9.37
CA LEU A 287 -23.75 -30.46 -8.60
C LEU A 287 -22.41 -30.73 -9.30
N ALA A 288 -21.75 -29.66 -9.75
CA ALA A 288 -20.45 -29.72 -10.41
C ALA A 288 -19.30 -29.56 -9.41
N PHE A 289 -19.43 -28.63 -8.46
CA PHE A 289 -18.46 -28.45 -7.39
C PHE A 289 -19.09 -27.90 -6.10
N GLU A 290 -18.39 -28.12 -4.99
CA GLU A 290 -18.62 -27.49 -3.69
C GLU A 290 -17.31 -26.86 -3.22
N MET A 291 -17.42 -25.64 -2.70
CA MET A 291 -16.28 -24.87 -2.25
C MET A 291 -16.60 -24.12 -0.96
N THR A 292 -15.79 -24.33 0.05
CA THR A 292 -15.85 -23.58 1.32
C THR A 292 -14.57 -22.79 1.49
N VAL A 293 -14.69 -21.50 1.80
CA VAL A 293 -13.53 -20.65 2.14
C VAL A 293 -13.58 -20.24 3.60
N GLU A 294 -12.57 -20.62 4.37
CA GLU A 294 -12.42 -20.27 5.76
C GLU A 294 -11.92 -18.82 5.92
N SER A 295 -12.15 -18.22 7.09
CA SER A 295 -11.73 -16.84 7.38
C SER A 295 -10.21 -16.65 7.39
N ASN A 296 -9.45 -17.72 7.60
CA ASN A 296 -7.99 -17.76 7.54
C ASN A 296 -7.45 -17.95 6.09
N GLY A 297 -8.33 -17.94 5.08
CA GLY A 297 -7.96 -18.19 3.67
C GLY A 297 -7.80 -19.67 3.30
N GLY A 298 -8.11 -20.60 4.22
CA GLY A 298 -8.18 -22.02 3.93
C GLY A 298 -9.30 -22.32 2.94
N ILE A 299 -9.03 -23.20 1.98
CA ILE A 299 -9.99 -23.59 0.95
C ILE A 299 -10.26 -25.08 1.09
N GLN A 300 -11.53 -25.46 1.19
CA GLN A 300 -11.98 -26.84 0.99
C GLN A 300 -12.74 -26.90 -0.32
N PHE A 301 -12.31 -27.76 -1.24
CA PHE A 301 -12.89 -27.87 -2.57
C PHE A 301 -13.14 -29.32 -2.94
N ARG A 302 -14.28 -29.59 -3.57
CA ARG A 302 -14.65 -30.88 -4.16
C ARG A 302 -15.35 -30.66 -5.48
N ALA A 303 -15.09 -31.54 -6.43
CA ALA A 303 -15.75 -31.51 -7.72
C ALA A 303 -16.10 -32.90 -8.22
N TRP A 304 -17.08 -32.96 -9.12
CA TRP A 304 -17.63 -34.18 -9.68
C TRP A 304 -17.59 -34.15 -11.22
N ASN A 305 -17.54 -35.34 -11.82
CA ASN A 305 -17.71 -35.54 -13.25
C ASN A 305 -19.21 -35.54 -13.62
N ASP A 306 -19.51 -35.53 -14.93
CA ASP A 306 -20.89 -35.56 -15.46
C ASP A 306 -21.70 -36.80 -15.03
N ASP A 307 -21.01 -37.89 -14.67
CA ASP A 307 -21.57 -39.13 -14.16
C ASP A 307 -21.74 -39.15 -12.61
N ASN A 308 -21.57 -38.00 -11.96
CA ASN A 308 -21.54 -37.82 -10.50
C ASN A 308 -20.41 -38.57 -9.76
N SER A 309 -19.43 -39.12 -10.48
CA SER A 309 -18.24 -39.67 -9.83
C SER A 309 -17.33 -38.54 -9.31
N PRO A 310 -16.59 -38.76 -8.20
CA PRO A 310 -15.61 -37.78 -7.74
C PRO A 310 -14.58 -37.48 -8.85
N ASN A 311 -14.33 -36.19 -9.08
CA ASN A 311 -13.30 -35.73 -10.03
C ASN A 311 -12.01 -35.36 -9.28
N CYS A 312 -12.13 -34.46 -8.29
CA CYS A 312 -11.00 -34.06 -7.45
C CYS A 312 -11.47 -33.46 -6.12
N GLU A 313 -10.58 -33.46 -5.14
CA GLU A 313 -10.79 -32.79 -3.86
C GLU A 313 -9.50 -32.23 -3.28
N MET A 314 -9.58 -31.13 -2.55
CA MET A 314 -8.44 -30.57 -1.82
C MET A 314 -8.85 -29.82 -0.55
N LYS A 315 -7.88 -29.69 0.35
CA LYS A 315 -7.90 -28.74 1.46
C LYS A 315 -6.61 -27.95 1.57
N THR A 316 -6.71 -26.64 1.79
CA THR A 316 -5.58 -25.74 2.05
C THR A 316 -5.76 -24.97 3.36
N ASN A 317 -4.66 -24.45 3.91
CA ASN A 317 -4.65 -23.61 5.11
C ASN A 317 -4.08 -22.19 4.84
N GLY A 318 -4.36 -21.65 3.65
CA GLY A 318 -3.91 -20.33 3.19
C GLY A 318 -2.46 -20.27 2.69
N SER A 319 -1.59 -21.19 3.13
CA SER A 319 -0.18 -21.23 2.70
C SER A 319 0.23 -22.56 2.04
N LYS A 320 -0.41 -23.65 2.45
CA LYS A 320 -0.07 -25.00 1.99
C LYS A 320 -1.32 -25.80 1.65
N VAL A 321 -1.13 -26.78 0.78
CA VAL A 321 -2.05 -27.88 0.53
C VAL A 321 -1.92 -28.88 1.67
N GLU A 322 -2.93 -28.98 2.53
CA GLU A 322 -2.99 -29.96 3.61
C GLU A 322 -3.14 -31.37 3.04
N TRP A 323 -4.02 -31.52 2.05
CA TRP A 323 -4.18 -32.71 1.23
C TRP A 323 -4.87 -32.36 -0.09
N MET A 324 -4.59 -33.14 -1.13
CA MET A 324 -5.20 -33.03 -2.46
C MET A 324 -5.28 -34.40 -3.11
N LYS A 325 -6.38 -34.69 -3.79
CA LYS A 325 -6.59 -35.92 -4.56
C LYS A 325 -7.22 -35.61 -5.92
N VAL A 326 -6.80 -36.36 -6.94
CA VAL A 326 -7.45 -36.42 -8.24
C VAL A 326 -7.89 -37.86 -8.48
N PHE A 327 -9.07 -38.03 -9.04
CA PHE A 327 -9.65 -39.33 -9.32
C PHE A 327 -9.72 -39.58 -10.83
N TYR A 328 -9.48 -40.82 -11.22
CA TYR A 328 -9.70 -41.32 -12.58
C TYR A 328 -10.32 -42.71 -12.46
N ASN A 329 -11.44 -42.96 -13.14
CA ASN A 329 -12.20 -44.22 -13.05
C ASN A 329 -12.48 -44.66 -11.60
N HIS A 330 -12.95 -43.74 -10.76
CA HIS A 330 -13.25 -43.97 -9.33
C HIS A 330 -12.06 -44.38 -8.45
N GLN A 331 -10.82 -44.26 -8.95
CA GLN A 331 -9.61 -44.54 -8.19
C GLN A 331 -8.79 -43.26 -8.05
N VAL A 332 -8.04 -43.14 -6.94
CA VAL A 332 -7.09 -42.03 -6.76
C VAL A 332 -5.96 -42.21 -7.77
N SER A 333 -5.85 -41.29 -8.71
CA SER A 333 -4.76 -41.25 -9.70
C SER A 333 -3.59 -40.38 -9.25
N PHE A 334 -3.84 -39.44 -8.34
CA PHE A 334 -2.84 -38.54 -7.78
C PHE A 334 -3.20 -38.16 -6.34
N GLU A 335 -2.20 -38.06 -5.47
CA GLU A 335 -2.31 -37.52 -4.12
C GLU A 335 -1.11 -36.61 -3.78
N ALA A 336 -1.36 -35.51 -3.06
CA ALA A 336 -0.32 -34.66 -2.50
C ALA A 336 -0.69 -34.17 -1.11
N GLN A 337 0.33 -34.00 -0.26
CA GLN A 337 0.21 -33.50 1.10
C GLN A 337 1.40 -32.59 1.44
N GLY A 338 1.14 -31.50 2.17
CA GLY A 338 2.16 -30.58 2.68
C GLY A 338 2.88 -29.75 1.62
N LYS A 339 2.32 -29.63 0.42
CA LYS A 339 2.89 -28.84 -0.69
C LYS A 339 2.56 -27.37 -0.53
N GLU A 340 3.47 -26.48 -0.93
CA GLU A 340 3.21 -25.04 -0.95
C GLU A 340 2.19 -24.69 -2.05
N ILE A 341 1.38 -23.66 -1.80
CA ILE A 341 0.45 -23.14 -2.81
C ILE A 341 1.28 -22.40 -3.87
N PRO A 342 1.10 -22.68 -5.17
CA PRO A 342 1.85 -21.99 -6.23
C PRO A 342 1.56 -20.48 -6.24
N SER A 343 2.61 -19.67 -6.07
CA SER A 343 2.58 -18.19 -6.03
C SER A 343 2.04 -17.58 -7.29
#